data_AF-A0A0Q5CTJ1-F1
#
_entry.id   AF-A0A0Q5CTJ1-F1
#
_cell.length_a   1.000
_cell.length_b   1.000
_cell.length_c   1.000
_cell.angle_alpha   90.00
_cell.angle_beta   90.00
_cell.angle_gamma   90.00
#
_symmetry.space_group_name_H-M   'P 1'
#
loop_
_entity.id
_entity.type
_entity.pdbx_description
1 polymer ?
#
loop_
_entity_poly.entity_id
_entity_poly.type
_entity_poly.pdbx_seq_one_letter_code
_entity_poly.pdbx_strand_id
1 'polypeptide(L)'
;MSACTSTSTETRAPEPLPVAAPRPAPAPTFQGPVLTGDGTCTAPAPAGAPAIEIGIGECDLVRLKGKPPTDVLVGEGRAGREVQVLYNEPGAKELYFFVNNHLDRIVK
;
A
#
# COMPACT_ATOMS: atom_id res chain seq x y z
N MET A 1 -2.77 -76.09 24.09
CA MET A 1 -2.19 -75.22 23.04
C MET A 1 -3.32 -74.45 22.39
N SER A 2 -3.25 -73.10 22.38
CA SER A 2 -4.16 -72.10 21.75
C SER A 2 -4.59 -71.06 22.78
N ALA A 3 -4.63 -69.75 22.53
CA ALA A 3 -4.04 -68.90 21.50
C ALA A 3 -4.14 -67.46 22.04
N CYS A 4 -3.15 -66.63 21.73
CA CYS A 4 -3.14 -65.20 22.01
C CYS A 4 -4.27 -64.45 21.29
N THR A 5 -4.79 -63.37 21.88
CA THR A 5 -5.09 -62.16 21.09
C THR A 5 -5.18 -60.94 22.00
N SER A 6 -4.09 -60.19 22.06
CA SER A 6 -4.02 -58.86 22.66
C SER A 6 -4.68 -57.87 21.69
N THR A 7 -5.79 -57.26 22.07
CA THR A 7 -6.39 -56.18 21.29
C THR A 7 -5.70 -54.87 21.68
N SER A 8 -4.85 -54.38 20.78
CA SER A 8 -4.17 -53.09 20.91
C SER A 8 -5.17 -51.98 20.61
N THR A 9 -5.45 -51.12 21.59
CA THR A 9 -6.28 -49.93 21.40
C THR A 9 -5.42 -48.84 20.76
N GLU A 10 -5.47 -48.75 19.43
CA GLU A 10 -4.87 -47.65 18.67
C GLU A 10 -5.62 -46.35 18.98
N THR A 11 -4.97 -45.46 19.75
CA THR A 11 -5.44 -44.09 19.97
C THR A 11 -5.41 -43.34 18.64
N ARG A 12 -6.59 -43.14 18.05
CA ARG A 12 -6.77 -42.33 16.84
C ARG A 12 -6.35 -40.90 17.13
N ALA A 13 -5.35 -40.40 16.39
CA ALA A 13 -4.94 -39.00 16.45
C ALA A 13 -6.09 -38.06 16.07
N PRO A 14 -6.24 -36.90 16.72
CA PRO A 14 -7.30 -35.95 16.38
C PRO A 14 -7.10 -35.39 14.98
N GLU A 15 -8.18 -35.35 14.19
CA GLU A 15 -8.18 -34.77 12.85
C GLU A 15 -7.87 -33.26 12.93
N PRO A 16 -7.01 -32.71 12.05
CA PRO A 16 -6.70 -31.30 12.05
C PRO A 16 -7.94 -30.49 11.70
N LEU A 17 -8.30 -29.55 12.58
CA LEU A 17 -9.41 -28.62 12.35
C LEU A 17 -9.12 -27.75 11.11
N PRO A 18 -10.13 -27.48 10.26
CA PRO A 18 -9.93 -26.62 9.10
C PRO A 18 -9.57 -25.20 9.57
N VAL A 19 -8.36 -24.76 9.20
CA VAL A 19 -7.90 -23.39 9.42
C VAL A 19 -8.71 -22.47 8.51
N ALA A 20 -9.50 -21.57 9.09
CA ALA A 20 -10.24 -20.58 8.33
C ALA A 20 -9.27 -19.70 7.51
N ALA A 21 -9.50 -19.59 6.21
CA ALA A 21 -8.70 -18.74 5.35
C ALA A 21 -8.79 -17.27 5.81
N PRO A 22 -7.68 -16.50 5.78
CA PRO A 22 -7.71 -15.09 6.14
C PRO A 22 -8.64 -14.34 5.18
N ARG A 23 -9.48 -13.48 5.76
CA ARG A 23 -10.42 -12.63 5.02
C ARG A 23 -9.62 -11.67 4.13
N PRO A 24 -9.96 -11.50 2.84
CA PRO A 24 -9.25 -10.56 1.97
C PRO A 24 -9.30 -9.15 2.57
N ALA A 25 -8.19 -8.41 2.50
CA ALA A 25 -8.17 -7.01 2.86
C ALA A 25 -9.19 -6.22 2.01
N PRO A 26 -9.82 -5.16 2.54
CA PRO A 26 -10.67 -4.28 1.76
C PRO A 26 -9.92 -3.79 0.52
N ALA A 27 -10.61 -3.77 -0.62
CA ALA A 27 -10.04 -3.20 -1.83
C ALA A 27 -9.78 -1.70 -1.61
N PRO A 28 -8.65 -1.15 -2.09
CA PRO A 28 -8.41 0.28 -2.04
C PRO A 28 -9.54 1.01 -2.78
N THR A 29 -10.01 2.12 -2.22
CA THR A 29 -11.07 2.96 -2.78
C THR A 29 -10.55 3.95 -3.82
N PHE A 30 -9.24 3.96 -4.07
CA PHE A 30 -8.56 4.82 -5.03
C PHE A 30 -8.08 4.03 -6.25
N GLN A 31 -7.90 4.73 -7.37
CA GLN A 31 -7.45 4.13 -8.63
C GLN A 31 -6.07 4.64 -9.03
N GLY A 32 -5.38 3.85 -9.85
CA GLY A 32 -4.10 4.22 -10.47
C GLY A 32 -2.86 3.82 -9.65
N PRO A 33 -1.67 4.05 -10.22
CA PRO A 33 -0.40 3.81 -9.55
C PRO A 33 -0.22 4.77 -8.38
N VAL A 34 0.47 4.29 -7.35
CA VAL A 34 0.72 5.02 -6.10
C VAL A 34 2.20 5.06 -5.77
N LEU A 35 2.57 6.04 -4.94
CA LEU A 35 3.91 6.16 -4.40
C LEU A 35 4.15 5.19 -3.23
N THR A 36 5.29 4.54 -3.23
CA THR A 36 5.80 3.79 -2.08
C THR A 36 6.67 4.69 -1.20
N GLY A 37 6.90 4.28 0.05
CA GLY A 37 7.68 5.07 1.01
C GLY A 37 9.16 5.27 0.64
N ASP A 38 9.65 4.57 -0.38
CA ASP A 38 10.99 4.74 -0.95
C ASP A 38 11.04 5.75 -2.11
N GLY A 39 9.91 6.38 -2.45
CA GLY A 39 9.85 7.35 -3.54
C GLY A 39 9.62 6.76 -4.93
N THR A 40 9.40 5.45 -5.04
CA THR A 40 9.11 4.79 -6.33
C THR A 40 7.61 4.67 -6.59
N CYS A 41 7.24 4.44 -7.85
CA CYS A 41 5.85 4.25 -8.27
C CYS A 41 5.55 2.77 -8.48
N THR A 42 4.41 2.29 -7.99
CA THR A 42 4.01 0.88 -8.13
C THR A 42 3.77 0.44 -9.58
N ALA A 43 3.46 1.39 -10.46
CA ALA A 43 3.43 1.22 -11.91
C ALA A 43 3.72 2.58 -12.59
N PRO A 44 4.01 2.61 -13.91
CA PRO A 44 4.29 3.85 -14.62
C PRO A 44 3.20 4.90 -14.40
N ALA A 45 3.62 6.14 -14.15
CA ALA A 45 2.70 7.27 -14.00
C ALA A 45 1.82 7.42 -15.25
N PRO A 46 0.50 7.64 -15.08
CA PRO A 46 -0.33 8.08 -16.20
C PRO A 46 0.25 9.38 -16.75
N ALA A 47 0.10 9.63 -18.04
CA ALA A 47 0.45 10.91 -18.65
C ALA A 47 -0.77 11.85 -18.70
N GLY A 48 -1.66 11.75 -17.72
CA GLY A 48 -2.97 12.39 -17.74
C GLY A 48 -2.94 13.85 -17.29
N ALA A 49 -2.07 14.20 -16.33
CA ALA A 49 -2.01 15.55 -15.78
C ALA A 49 -1.02 16.45 -16.56
N PRO A 50 -1.44 17.63 -17.05
CA PRO A 50 -0.54 18.56 -17.76
C PRO A 50 0.29 19.45 -16.80
N ALA A 51 -0.15 19.63 -15.55
CA ALA A 51 0.47 20.49 -14.56
C ALA A 51 0.23 19.97 -13.13
N ILE A 52 0.98 20.51 -12.16
CA ILE A 52 0.84 20.12 -10.75
C ILE A 52 -0.28 20.92 -10.08
N GLU A 53 -1.44 20.29 -9.92
CA GLU A 53 -2.66 20.91 -9.37
C GLU A 53 -3.41 19.95 -8.45
N ILE A 54 -4.30 20.48 -7.61
CA ILE A 54 -5.16 19.65 -6.75
C ILE A 54 -5.94 18.65 -7.62
N GLY A 55 -5.96 17.39 -7.19
CA GLY A 55 -6.62 16.28 -7.86
C GLY A 55 -5.70 15.37 -8.69
N ILE A 56 -4.45 15.75 -8.99
CA ILE A 56 -3.52 14.87 -9.72
C ILE A 56 -3.14 13.62 -8.91
N GLY A 57 -2.71 12.58 -9.60
CA GLY A 57 -2.17 11.37 -8.98
C GLY A 57 -0.78 11.56 -8.37
N GLU A 58 -0.42 10.69 -7.44
CA GLU A 58 0.91 10.70 -6.80
C GLU A 58 2.03 10.49 -7.81
N CYS A 59 1.86 9.51 -8.69
CA CYS A 59 2.85 9.22 -9.71
C CYS A 59 2.89 10.27 -10.83
N ASP A 60 1.78 10.97 -11.08
CA ASP A 60 1.76 12.15 -11.95
C ASP A 60 2.65 13.27 -11.37
N LEU A 61 2.62 13.49 -10.05
CA LEU A 61 3.52 14.44 -9.40
C LEU A 61 4.99 14.09 -9.66
N VAL A 62 5.39 12.83 -9.45
CA VAL A 62 6.79 12.40 -9.68
C VAL A 62 7.20 12.61 -11.13
N ARG A 63 6.32 12.25 -12.07
CA ARG A 63 6.53 12.45 -13.50
C ARG A 63 6.72 13.93 -13.84
N LEU A 64 5.86 14.80 -13.29
CA LEU A 64 5.89 16.25 -13.56
C LEU A 64 7.07 16.95 -12.87
N LYS A 65 7.46 16.52 -11.66
CA LYS A 65 8.66 17.03 -10.98
C LYS A 65 9.95 16.55 -11.64
N GLY A 66 9.90 15.41 -12.36
CA GLY A 66 11.01 14.87 -13.14
C GLY A 66 12.20 14.37 -12.31
N LYS A 67 12.05 14.29 -11.00
CA LYS A 67 13.08 13.86 -10.04
C LYS A 67 12.43 13.10 -8.88
N PRO A 68 13.18 12.19 -8.23
CA PRO A 68 12.66 11.49 -7.06
C PRO A 68 12.34 12.49 -5.94
N PRO A 69 11.30 12.21 -5.14
CA PRO A 69 11.02 12.99 -3.94
C PRO A 69 12.18 12.89 -2.94
N THR A 70 12.33 13.92 -2.11
CA THR A 70 13.33 13.92 -1.04
C THR A 70 12.92 13.01 0.10
N ASP A 71 11.63 12.98 0.44
CA ASP A 71 11.07 12.11 1.47
C ASP A 71 9.61 11.81 1.16
N VAL A 72 9.14 10.64 1.58
CA VAL A 72 7.77 10.16 1.36
C VAL A 72 7.26 9.47 2.61
N LEU A 73 6.23 10.05 3.21
CA LEU A 73 5.54 9.45 4.34
C LEU A 73 4.20 8.89 3.85
N VAL A 74 4.07 7.56 3.87
CA VAL A 74 2.82 6.86 3.56
C VAL A 74 2.16 6.45 4.86
N GLY A 75 0.88 6.77 5.01
CA GLY A 75 0.08 6.39 6.16
C GLY A 75 -1.39 6.15 5.79
N GLU A 76 -2.18 5.88 6.82
CA GLU A 76 -3.63 5.81 6.73
C GLU A 76 -4.23 6.83 7.70
N GLY A 77 -5.13 7.67 7.20
CA GLY A 77 -5.90 8.61 8.01
C GLY A 77 -7.39 8.32 7.92
N ARG A 78 -8.21 9.30 8.30
CA ARG A 78 -9.67 9.10 8.43
C ARG A 78 -10.36 8.79 7.10
N ALA A 79 -9.82 9.33 6.02
CA ALA A 79 -10.38 9.18 4.68
C ALA A 79 -9.80 7.97 3.92
N GLY A 80 -8.83 7.24 4.49
CA GLY A 80 -8.12 6.16 3.82
C GLY A 80 -6.63 6.45 3.72
N ARG A 81 -6.03 6.18 2.56
CA ARG A 81 -4.59 6.31 2.38
C ARG A 81 -4.18 7.78 2.29
N GLU A 82 -3.20 8.18 3.08
CA GLU A 82 -2.63 9.53 3.08
C GLU A 82 -1.14 9.47 2.76
N VAL A 83 -0.67 10.39 1.91
CA VAL A 83 0.75 10.47 1.54
C VAL A 83 1.24 11.89 1.64
N GLN A 84 2.39 12.07 2.26
CA GLN A 84 3.10 13.34 2.30
C GLN A 84 4.38 13.20 1.49
N VAL A 85 4.49 13.98 0.43
CA VAL A 85 5.66 13.97 -0.46
C VAL A 85 6.41 15.28 -0.30
N LEU A 86 7.67 15.18 0.10
CA LEU A 86 8.57 16.31 0.27
C LEU A 86 9.49 16.46 -0.92
N TYR A 87 9.58 17.67 -1.47
CA TYR A 87 10.63 18.09 -2.39
C TYR A 87 11.41 19.24 -1.77
N ASN A 88 12.67 18.98 -1.42
CA ASN A 88 13.63 20.02 -1.05
C ASN A 88 14.42 20.45 -2.29
N GLU A 89 14.24 21.69 -2.70
CA GLU A 89 15.03 22.34 -3.75
C GLU A 89 15.96 23.38 -3.11
N PRO A 90 17.11 23.71 -3.72
CA PRO A 90 17.95 24.79 -3.22
C PRO A 90 17.17 26.10 -3.17
N GLY A 91 16.84 26.56 -1.96
CA GLY A 91 16.07 27.79 -1.73
C GLY A 91 14.56 27.65 -1.71
N ALA A 92 13.99 26.45 -1.86
CA ALA A 92 12.54 26.22 -1.77
C ALA A 92 12.22 24.84 -1.20
N LYS A 93 11.15 24.75 -0.40
CA LYS A 93 10.67 23.48 0.16
C LYS A 93 9.19 23.34 -0.20
N GLU A 94 8.82 22.23 -0.84
CA GLU A 94 7.42 21.97 -1.19
C GLU A 94 6.95 20.66 -0.54
N LEU A 95 5.82 20.72 0.15
CA LEU A 95 5.14 19.54 0.70
C LEU A 95 3.80 19.34 -0.04
N TYR A 96 3.62 18.13 -0.55
CA TYR A 96 2.42 17.72 -1.28
C TYR A 96 1.67 16.67 -0.46
N PHE A 97 0.40 16.91 -0.17
CA PHE A 97 -0.45 16.04 0.62
C PHE A 97 -1.46 15.35 -0.28
N PHE A 98 -1.44 14.03 -0.32
CA PHE A 98 -2.38 13.22 -1.07
C PHE A 98 -3.33 12.50 -0.13
N VAL A 99 -4.59 12.41 -0.55
CA VAL A 99 -5.62 11.58 0.07
C VAL A 99 -6.15 10.68 -1.02
N ASN A 100 -6.10 9.36 -0.81
CA ASN A 100 -6.62 8.37 -1.75
C ASN A 100 -6.11 8.57 -3.19
N ASN A 101 -4.79 8.75 -3.35
CA ASN A 101 -4.14 9.00 -4.64
C ASN A 101 -4.54 10.29 -5.37
N HIS A 102 -5.09 11.27 -4.67
CA HIS A 102 -5.38 12.59 -5.21
C HIS A 102 -4.70 13.68 -4.40
N LEU A 103 -4.01 14.60 -5.09
CA LEU A 103 -3.38 15.75 -4.45
C LEU A 103 -4.47 16.62 -3.81
N ASP A 104 -4.43 16.76 -2.49
CA ASP A 104 -5.41 17.52 -1.72
C ASP A 104 -4.89 18.92 -1.37
N ARG A 105 -3.61 19.03 -1.04
CA ARG A 105 -3.00 20.30 -0.59
C ARG A 105 -1.53 20.40 -0.93
N ILE A 106 -1.07 21.64 -1.15
CA ILE A 106 0.32 22.01 -1.38
C ILE A 106 0.75 23.04 -0.32
N VAL A 107 1.92 22.84 0.27
CA VAL A 107 2.58 23.77 1.20
C VAL A 107 3.95 24.14 0.63
N LYS A 108 4.31 25.43 0.68
CA LYS A 108 5.57 25.98 0.17
C LYS A 108 6.28 26.80 1.25
#